data_AF-A0A544TIN4-F1
#
_entry.id   AF-A0A544TIN4-F1
#
_cell.length_a   1.000
_cell.length_b   1.000
_cell.length_c   1.000
_cell.angle_alpha   90.00
_cell.angle_beta   90.00
_cell.angle_gamma   90.00
#
_symmetry.space_group_name_H-M   'P 1'
#
loop_
_entity.id
_entity.type
_entity.pdbx_description
1 polymer ?
#
loop_
_entity_poly.entity_id
_entity_poly.type
_entity_poly.pdbx_seq_one_letter_code
_entity_poly.pdbx_strand_id
1 'polypeptide(L)'
;MKHIYERTAKYAKLGSLLTLVIYIALVIIFQDVMWKDFETHITIGFTVFMLFGTSYFFQHAAEKLPNEKKIDSDYYSIDFPVNELNFQNDISLIPQSNLVSHTGERLYTITPTEKEPLKRKLTSFAIFKSGLFFPITYDLKTMDGRVVSQFSIRNKLKFMQMSVYDQTKTLITTIVMPIASVKNRAIIFDANNEKMHEMKAKSAYGDIDVNNFEGKRLATYRFGMFPYATHPAFEAQAMNTHVSLASNLSHIERLTFTALFYYWTANQ
;
A
#
# COMPACT_ATOMS: atom_id res chain seq x y z
N MET A 1 -8.52 9.42 -6.16
CA MET A 1 -8.60 8.23 -7.05
C MET A 1 -8.28 8.58 -8.49
N LYS A 2 -8.81 9.67 -9.05
CA LYS A 2 -8.51 10.16 -10.41
C LYS A 2 -7.02 10.07 -10.78
N HIS A 3 -6.16 10.62 -9.92
CA HIS A 3 -4.72 10.63 -10.13
C HIS A 3 -4.11 9.21 -10.25
N ILE A 4 -4.61 8.24 -9.51
CA ILE A 4 -4.15 6.83 -9.60
C ILE A 4 -4.53 6.28 -10.97
N TYR A 5 -5.75 6.54 -11.44
CA TYR A 5 -6.20 6.08 -12.77
C TYR A 5 -5.43 6.73 -13.92
N GLU A 6 -5.19 8.05 -13.87
CA GLU A 6 -4.37 8.75 -14.86
C GLU A 6 -2.95 8.16 -14.91
N ARG A 7 -2.38 7.87 -13.74
CA ARG A 7 -1.06 7.29 -13.64
C ARG A 7 -1.03 5.85 -14.18
N THR A 8 -1.99 5.02 -13.81
CA THR A 8 -2.16 3.67 -14.37
C THR A 8 -2.27 3.71 -15.89
N ALA A 9 -3.08 4.62 -16.42
CA ALA A 9 -3.23 4.79 -17.86
C ALA A 9 -1.92 5.17 -18.54
N LYS A 10 -1.15 6.09 -17.94
CA LYS A 10 0.16 6.52 -18.43
C LYS A 10 1.19 5.38 -18.41
N TYR A 11 1.29 4.63 -17.31
CA TYR A 11 2.25 3.52 -17.20
C TYR A 11 1.90 2.35 -18.12
N ALA A 12 0.61 2.03 -18.28
CA ALA A 12 0.17 1.01 -19.23
C ALA A 12 0.52 1.39 -20.68
N LYS A 13 0.34 2.65 -21.06
CA LYS A 13 0.75 3.19 -22.37
C LYS A 13 2.27 3.19 -22.56
N LEU A 14 3.01 3.55 -21.53
CA LEU A 14 4.48 3.53 -21.59
C LEU A 14 4.99 2.09 -21.72
N GLY A 15 4.40 1.16 -20.95
CA GLY A 15 4.69 -0.26 -21.03
C GLY A 15 4.42 -0.83 -22.41
N SER A 16 3.26 -0.51 -23.01
CA SER A 16 2.93 -1.00 -24.36
C SER A 16 3.93 -0.51 -25.42
N LEU A 17 4.31 0.78 -25.36
CA LEU A 17 5.31 1.35 -26.26
C LEU A 17 6.68 0.69 -26.07
N LEU A 18 7.12 0.54 -24.82
CA LEU A 18 8.40 -0.07 -24.50
C LEU A 18 8.47 -1.53 -24.97
N THR A 19 7.43 -2.33 -24.68
CA THR A 19 7.32 -3.72 -25.14
C THR A 19 7.40 -3.80 -26.65
N LEU A 20 6.70 -2.91 -27.38
CA LEU A 20 6.72 -2.89 -28.84
C LEU A 20 8.13 -2.56 -29.38
N VAL A 21 8.80 -1.54 -28.82
CA VAL A 21 10.16 -1.15 -29.25
C VAL A 21 11.17 -2.27 -29.00
N ILE A 22 11.15 -2.88 -27.81
CA ILE A 22 12.03 -4.01 -27.46
C ILE A 22 11.76 -5.18 -28.40
N TYR A 23 10.49 -5.50 -28.64
CA TYR A 23 10.11 -6.59 -29.51
C TYR A 23 10.58 -6.37 -30.96
N ILE A 24 10.39 -5.17 -31.52
CA ILE A 24 10.89 -4.84 -32.87
C ILE A 24 12.42 -5.02 -32.93
N ALA A 25 13.15 -4.54 -31.91
CA ALA A 25 14.60 -4.73 -31.84
C ALA A 25 14.99 -6.22 -31.79
N LEU A 26 14.29 -7.04 -31.01
CA LEU A 26 14.53 -8.48 -30.92
C LEU A 26 14.24 -9.19 -32.25
N VAL A 27 13.17 -8.81 -32.94
CA VAL A 27 12.83 -9.35 -34.28
C VAL A 27 13.90 -9.00 -35.30
N ILE A 28 14.50 -7.81 -35.24
CA ILE A 28 15.61 -7.41 -36.12
C ILE A 28 16.89 -8.21 -35.80
N ILE A 29 17.25 -8.34 -34.51
CA ILE A 29 18.49 -9.01 -34.09
C ILE A 29 18.42 -10.52 -34.34
N PHE A 30 17.27 -11.15 -34.06
CA PHE A 30 17.07 -12.59 -34.14
C PHE A 30 16.12 -12.97 -35.28
N GLN A 31 16.23 -12.28 -36.42
CA GLN A 31 15.32 -12.40 -37.55
C GLN A 31 15.05 -13.86 -37.94
N ASP A 32 16.09 -14.68 -38.12
CA ASP A 32 15.95 -16.06 -38.62
C ASP A 32 15.18 -16.99 -37.67
N VAL A 33 15.17 -16.68 -36.38
CA VAL A 33 14.50 -17.46 -35.33
C VAL A 33 13.11 -16.88 -35.06
N MET A 34 13.03 -15.57 -34.81
CA MET A 34 11.82 -14.90 -34.38
C MET A 34 10.75 -14.87 -35.47
N TRP A 35 11.11 -14.75 -36.75
CA TRP A 35 10.11 -14.69 -37.85
C TRP A 35 9.29 -15.97 -38.02
N LYS A 36 9.78 -17.09 -37.49
CA LYS A 36 9.13 -18.39 -37.53
C LYS A 36 8.40 -18.70 -36.22
N ASP A 37 8.58 -17.88 -35.20
CA ASP A 37 8.00 -18.06 -33.87
C ASP A 37 6.66 -17.33 -33.76
N PHE A 38 5.62 -17.98 -34.30
CA PHE A 38 4.25 -17.49 -34.27
C PHE A 38 3.71 -17.30 -32.84
N GLU A 39 4.10 -18.16 -31.90
CA GLU A 39 3.64 -18.11 -30.51
C GLU A 39 4.12 -16.82 -29.83
N THR A 40 5.39 -16.47 -30.05
CA THR A 40 5.94 -15.20 -29.55
C THR A 40 5.24 -14.00 -30.17
N HIS A 41 4.95 -14.02 -31.48
CA HIS A 41 4.22 -12.94 -32.15
C HIS A 41 2.82 -12.71 -31.55
N ILE A 42 2.05 -13.79 -31.35
CA ILE A 42 0.73 -13.72 -30.72
C ILE A 42 0.85 -13.20 -29.29
N THR A 43 1.77 -13.76 -28.49
CA THR A 43 1.91 -13.42 -27.08
C THR A 43 2.25 -11.93 -26.90
N ILE A 44 3.18 -11.41 -27.69
CA ILE A 44 3.52 -9.99 -27.67
C ILE A 44 2.38 -9.13 -28.21
N GLY A 45 1.75 -9.51 -29.32
CA GLY A 45 0.61 -8.78 -29.89
C GLY A 45 -0.55 -8.66 -28.90
N PHE A 46 -0.90 -9.77 -28.25
CA PHE A 46 -1.91 -9.82 -27.20
C PHE A 46 -1.52 -8.97 -25.99
N THR A 47 -0.26 -9.05 -25.53
CA THR A 47 0.25 -8.24 -24.41
C THR A 47 0.15 -6.74 -24.71
N VAL A 48 0.59 -6.31 -25.90
CA VAL A 48 0.52 -4.91 -26.33
C VAL A 48 -0.94 -4.45 -26.42
N PHE A 49 -1.82 -5.27 -26.99
CA PHE A 49 -3.26 -4.99 -27.07
C PHE A 49 -3.88 -4.82 -25.67
N MET A 50 -3.61 -5.73 -24.73
CA MET A 50 -4.10 -5.67 -23.36
C MET A 50 -3.59 -4.42 -22.62
N LEU A 51 -2.32 -4.05 -22.78
CA LEU A 51 -1.74 -2.86 -22.16
C LEU A 51 -2.35 -1.56 -22.72
N PHE A 52 -2.52 -1.47 -24.04
CA PHE A 52 -3.19 -0.32 -24.66
C PHE A 52 -4.67 -0.24 -24.26
N GLY A 53 -5.40 -1.36 -24.26
CA GLY A 53 -6.79 -1.42 -23.80
C GLY A 53 -6.94 -1.00 -22.34
N THR A 54 -6.03 -1.47 -21.48
CA THR A 54 -5.94 -1.06 -20.06
C THR A 54 -5.69 0.45 -19.93
N SER A 55 -4.77 1.00 -20.73
CA SER A 55 -4.51 2.45 -20.75
C SER A 55 -5.76 3.25 -21.09
N TYR A 56 -6.46 2.87 -22.15
CA TYR A 56 -7.69 3.54 -22.58
C TYR A 56 -8.80 3.46 -21.54
N PHE A 57 -9.02 2.27 -20.97
CA PHE A 57 -10.01 2.05 -19.93
C PHE A 57 -9.79 2.94 -18.71
N PHE A 58 -8.57 2.96 -18.15
CA PHE A 58 -8.26 3.78 -16.98
C PHE A 58 -8.27 5.28 -17.28
N GLN A 59 -7.86 5.70 -18.48
CA GLN A 59 -7.95 7.10 -18.89
C GLN A 59 -9.41 7.57 -18.90
N HIS A 60 -10.30 6.78 -19.50
CA HIS A 60 -11.72 7.10 -19.56
C HIS A 60 -12.40 7.06 -18.18
N ALA A 61 -11.99 6.15 -17.30
CA ALA A 61 -12.44 6.13 -15.91
C ALA A 61 -11.99 7.38 -15.14
N ALA A 62 -10.75 7.83 -15.34
CA ALA A 62 -10.21 9.04 -14.71
C ALA A 62 -10.97 10.32 -15.12
N GLU A 63 -11.34 10.43 -16.39
CA GLU A 63 -12.06 11.59 -16.94
C GLU A 63 -13.44 11.78 -16.30
N LYS A 64 -14.09 10.70 -15.84
CA LYS A 64 -15.37 10.74 -15.15
C LYS A 64 -15.28 11.17 -13.69
N LEU A 65 -14.07 11.20 -13.11
CA LEU A 65 -13.88 11.52 -11.71
C LEU A 65 -13.64 13.02 -11.49
N PRO A 66 -14.17 13.58 -10.38
CA PRO A 66 -13.90 14.96 -10.01
C PRO A 66 -12.41 15.14 -9.69
N ASN A 67 -11.94 16.38 -9.84
CA ASN A 67 -10.62 16.75 -9.36
C ASN A 67 -10.59 16.66 -7.83
N GLU A 68 -9.47 16.19 -7.29
CA GLU A 68 -9.30 16.04 -5.85
C GLU A 68 -9.35 17.42 -5.17
N LYS A 69 -10.13 17.53 -4.10
CA LYS A 69 -10.15 18.74 -3.27
C LYS A 69 -8.85 18.84 -2.51
N LYS A 70 -8.33 20.06 -2.37
CA LYS A 70 -7.23 20.32 -1.43
C LYS A 70 -7.76 20.12 -0.02
N ILE A 71 -7.11 19.24 0.72
CA ILE A 71 -7.44 18.94 2.11
C ILE A 71 -6.67 19.91 3.01
N ASP A 72 -7.30 20.33 4.10
CA ASP A 72 -6.64 21.10 5.16
C ASP A 72 -5.54 20.25 5.79
N SER A 73 -4.29 20.56 5.47
CA SER A 73 -3.15 19.76 5.90
C SER A 73 -2.83 19.96 7.39
N ASP A 74 -3.26 21.07 8.01
CA ASP A 74 -3.00 21.33 9.42
C ASP A 74 -3.86 20.38 10.28
N TYR A 75 -5.17 20.32 10.02
CA TYR A 75 -6.10 19.42 10.70
C TYR A 75 -5.74 17.94 10.52
N TYR A 76 -5.38 17.53 9.31
CA TYR A 76 -5.01 16.13 9.03
C TYR A 76 -3.61 15.76 9.53
N SER A 77 -2.73 16.73 9.79
CA SER A 77 -1.39 16.44 10.32
C SER A 77 -1.37 16.20 11.84
N ILE A 78 -2.10 16.99 12.62
CA ILE A 78 -2.04 16.92 14.09
C ILE A 78 -3.02 15.89 14.65
N ASP A 79 -4.26 15.90 14.17
CA ASP A 79 -5.33 15.11 14.80
C ASP A 79 -5.42 13.68 14.26
N PHE A 80 -4.86 13.43 13.07
CA PHE A 80 -5.02 12.20 12.29
C PHE A 80 -6.46 11.62 12.41
N PRO A 81 -7.48 12.34 11.90
CA PRO A 81 -8.90 12.10 12.18
C PRO A 81 -9.48 10.94 11.34
N VAL A 82 -8.75 9.83 11.24
CA VAL A 82 -9.11 8.70 10.39
C VAL A 82 -9.88 7.64 11.18
N ASN A 83 -11.11 7.36 10.75
CA ASN A 83 -12.00 6.36 11.35
C ASN A 83 -12.04 5.03 10.55
N GLU A 84 -11.40 5.00 9.39
CA GLU A 84 -11.31 3.83 8.51
C GLU A 84 -10.04 3.91 7.68
N LEU A 85 -9.39 2.79 7.42
CA LEU A 85 -8.19 2.74 6.61
C LEU A 85 -8.53 2.11 5.27
N ASN A 86 -8.78 2.95 4.27
CA ASN A 86 -8.88 2.51 2.88
C ASN A 86 -7.50 2.65 2.24
N PHE A 87 -6.77 1.54 2.08
CA PHE A 87 -5.46 1.55 1.46
C PHE A 87 -5.57 1.37 -0.05
N GLN A 88 -4.89 2.24 -0.78
CA GLN A 88 -4.81 2.20 -2.23
C GLN A 88 -3.36 2.24 -2.70
N ASN A 89 -2.91 1.16 -3.33
CA ASN A 89 -1.58 1.11 -3.94
C ASN A 89 -1.53 2.01 -5.18
N ASP A 90 -0.49 2.84 -5.24
CA ASP A 90 -0.23 3.75 -6.34
C ASP A 90 0.79 3.13 -7.31
N ILE A 91 0.55 3.23 -8.61
CA ILE A 91 1.46 2.70 -9.62
C ILE A 91 2.68 3.60 -9.71
N SER A 92 3.79 3.14 -9.16
CA SER A 92 5.01 3.92 -9.00
C SER A 92 6.24 3.01 -8.92
N LEU A 93 7.40 3.52 -9.35
CA LEU A 93 8.66 2.78 -9.27
C LEU A 93 9.07 2.51 -7.82
N ILE A 94 8.83 3.47 -6.94
CA ILE A 94 9.06 3.35 -5.50
C ILE A 94 7.70 3.04 -4.88
N PRO A 95 7.53 1.94 -4.14
CA PRO A 95 6.24 1.58 -3.59
C PRO A 95 5.60 2.72 -2.82
N GLN A 96 4.38 3.07 -3.21
CA GLN A 96 3.59 4.10 -2.59
C GLN A 96 2.19 3.54 -2.36
N SER A 97 1.64 3.78 -1.18
CA SER A 97 0.25 3.50 -0.86
C SER A 97 -0.40 4.76 -0.33
N ASN A 98 -1.66 5.00 -0.66
CA ASN A 98 -2.42 6.15 -0.19
C ASN A 98 -3.53 5.68 0.75
N LEU A 99 -3.78 6.44 1.81
CA LEU A 99 -5.02 6.36 2.55
C LEU A 99 -6.04 7.24 1.85
N VAL A 100 -7.20 6.68 1.51
CA VAL A 100 -8.26 7.39 0.80
C VAL A 100 -9.55 7.45 1.63
N SER A 101 -10.34 8.51 1.43
CA SER A 101 -11.69 8.59 2.02
C SER A 101 -12.65 7.62 1.32
N HIS A 102 -13.83 7.40 1.92
CA HIS A 102 -14.95 6.71 1.28
C HIS A 102 -15.42 7.33 -0.06
N THR A 103 -15.06 8.58 -0.36
CA THR A 103 -15.33 9.25 -1.64
C THR A 103 -14.18 9.12 -2.64
N GLY A 104 -13.05 8.53 -2.23
CA GLY A 104 -11.86 8.35 -3.05
C GLY A 104 -10.90 9.54 -3.06
N GLU A 105 -11.04 10.50 -2.14
CA GLU A 105 -10.07 11.59 -1.96
C GLU A 105 -8.82 11.06 -1.25
N ARG A 106 -7.62 11.43 -1.72
CA ARG A 106 -6.37 11.03 -1.07
C ARG A 106 -6.16 11.87 0.19
N LEU A 107 -6.11 11.21 1.34
CA LEU A 107 -5.91 11.83 2.65
C LEU A 107 -4.44 11.85 3.04
N TYR A 108 -3.77 10.71 2.89
CA TYR A 108 -2.36 10.53 3.24
C TYR A 108 -1.65 9.64 2.24
N THR A 109 -0.34 9.71 2.28
CA THR A 109 0.56 8.87 1.50
C THR A 109 1.55 8.18 2.43
N ILE A 110 1.76 6.89 2.20
CA ILE A 110 2.78 6.06 2.84
C ILE A 110 3.83 5.73 1.79
N THR A 111 5.07 6.17 2.03
CA THR A 111 6.23 5.88 1.16
C THR A 111 7.49 5.57 1.97
N PRO A 112 8.45 4.79 1.44
CA PRO A 112 9.76 4.68 2.05
C PRO A 112 10.44 6.05 2.19
N THR A 113 11.10 6.28 3.32
CA THR A 113 11.61 7.60 3.69
C THR A 113 12.63 8.16 2.70
N GLU A 114 12.59 9.46 2.51
CA GLU A 114 13.52 10.16 1.59
C GLU A 114 14.91 10.35 2.19
N LYS A 115 15.01 10.24 3.52
CA LYS A 115 16.27 10.36 4.28
C LYS A 115 17.25 9.22 3.98
N GLU A 116 16.76 8.08 3.47
CA GLU A 116 17.55 6.89 3.17
C GLU A 116 17.45 6.53 1.68
N PRO A 117 18.02 7.34 0.76
CA PRO A 117 17.73 7.24 -0.68
C PRO A 117 18.13 5.91 -1.30
N LEU A 118 19.21 5.28 -0.83
CA LEU A 118 19.64 3.97 -1.32
C LEU A 118 18.65 2.87 -0.94
N LYS A 119 18.26 2.81 0.33
CA LYS A 119 17.28 1.83 0.84
C LYS A 119 15.91 2.06 0.18
N ARG A 120 15.51 3.32 0.03
CA ARG A 120 14.29 3.72 -0.68
C ARG A 120 14.27 3.14 -2.10
N LYS A 121 15.35 3.26 -2.88
CA LYS A 121 15.43 2.66 -4.22
C LYS A 121 15.34 1.13 -4.19
N LEU A 122 15.95 0.47 -3.21
CA LEU A 122 15.88 -0.99 -3.09
C LEU A 122 14.46 -1.49 -2.82
N THR A 123 13.60 -0.70 -2.19
CA THR A 123 12.19 -1.11 -1.98
C THR A 123 11.40 -1.32 -3.26
N SER A 124 11.88 -0.86 -4.42
CA SER A 124 11.33 -1.23 -5.73
C SER A 124 11.30 -2.74 -5.97
N PHE A 125 12.16 -3.51 -5.29
CA PHE A 125 12.11 -4.96 -5.30
C PHE A 125 11.32 -5.50 -4.10
N ALA A 126 10.40 -6.43 -4.35
CA ALA A 126 9.50 -6.99 -3.34
C ALA A 126 10.22 -7.67 -2.17
N ILE A 127 11.46 -8.14 -2.35
CA ILE A 127 12.25 -8.78 -1.28
C ILE A 127 12.76 -7.79 -0.22
N PHE A 128 12.90 -6.51 -0.58
CA PHE A 128 13.42 -5.49 0.33
C PHE A 128 12.32 -4.71 1.03
N LYS A 129 11.12 -4.59 0.42
CA LYS A 129 9.99 -3.81 0.98
C LYS A 129 9.58 -4.27 2.39
N SER A 130 9.73 -5.56 2.70
CA SER A 130 9.31 -6.17 3.97
C SER A 130 10.32 -5.98 5.11
N GLY A 131 11.47 -5.33 4.87
CA GLY A 131 12.51 -5.16 5.89
C GLY A 131 13.25 -6.46 6.24
N LEU A 132 13.24 -7.44 5.34
CA LEU A 132 13.83 -8.77 5.54
C LEU A 132 15.35 -8.72 5.74
N PHE A 133 16.05 -7.94 4.91
CA PHE A 133 17.53 -7.85 4.89
C PHE A 133 18.07 -6.67 5.69
N PHE A 134 17.40 -5.53 5.64
CA PHE A 134 17.77 -4.31 6.35
C PHE A 134 16.50 -3.56 6.75
N PRO A 135 16.56 -2.74 7.82
CA PRO A 135 15.40 -1.99 8.26
C PRO A 135 14.96 -0.99 7.18
N ILE A 136 13.66 -0.96 6.90
CA ILE A 136 13.02 0.03 6.02
C ILE A 136 12.15 0.95 6.87
N THR A 137 12.40 2.25 6.75
CA THR A 137 11.54 3.27 7.35
C THR A 137 10.57 3.81 6.32
N TYR A 138 9.30 3.86 6.69
CA TYR A 138 8.22 4.46 5.92
C TYR A 138 7.76 5.75 6.59
N ASP A 139 7.45 6.75 5.78
CA ASP A 139 6.85 8.00 6.20
C ASP A 139 5.37 7.97 5.82
N LEU A 140 4.50 8.19 6.82
CA LEU A 140 3.11 8.57 6.63
C LEU A 140 3.04 10.10 6.54
N LYS A 141 2.66 10.61 5.37
CA LYS A 141 2.65 12.04 5.07
C LYS A 141 1.26 12.49 4.64
N THR A 142 0.92 13.74 4.95
CA THR A 142 -0.17 14.45 4.30
C THR A 142 0.16 14.70 2.82
N MET A 143 -0.86 15.05 2.03
CA MET A 143 -0.69 15.29 0.59
C MET A 143 0.21 16.50 0.24
N ASP A 144 0.41 17.43 1.18
CA ASP A 144 1.37 18.54 1.07
C ASP A 144 2.80 18.16 1.50
N GLY A 145 3.01 16.92 1.94
CA GLY A 145 4.34 16.37 2.26
C GLY A 145 4.76 16.47 3.72
N ARG A 146 3.91 16.96 4.63
CA ARG A 146 4.23 16.98 6.07
C ARG A 146 4.15 15.57 6.65
N VAL A 147 5.14 15.22 7.47
CA VAL A 147 5.20 13.90 8.12
C VAL A 147 4.27 13.90 9.32
N VAL A 148 3.35 12.95 9.35
CA VAL A 148 2.42 12.69 10.46
C VAL A 148 2.98 11.62 11.39
N SER A 149 3.55 10.57 10.79
CA SER A 149 4.14 9.46 11.53
C SER A 149 5.23 8.81 10.70
N GLN A 150 6.18 8.15 11.37
CA GLN A 150 7.15 7.29 10.73
C GLN A 150 7.04 5.90 11.34
N PHE A 151 7.21 4.85 10.56
CA PHE A 151 7.35 3.51 11.09
C PHE A 151 8.50 2.76 10.43
N SER A 152 9.30 2.09 11.23
CA SER A 152 10.46 1.33 10.77
C SER A 152 10.22 -0.15 10.96
N ILE A 153 10.34 -0.91 9.89
CA ILE A 153 10.18 -2.36 9.86
C ILE A 153 11.57 -3.00 9.84
N ARG A 154 11.83 -3.87 10.80
CA ARG A 154 13.11 -4.58 10.92
C ARG A 154 12.87 -6.05 11.21
N ASN A 155 13.42 -6.91 10.36
CA ASN A 155 13.53 -8.31 10.68
C ASN A 155 14.61 -8.55 11.75
N LYS A 156 14.28 -9.28 12.82
CA LYS A 156 15.22 -9.86 13.77
C LYS A 156 15.16 -11.38 13.62
N LEU A 157 16.24 -12.10 13.97
CA LEU A 157 16.39 -13.54 13.72
C LEU A 157 15.19 -14.42 14.12
N LYS A 158 14.40 -14.03 15.13
CA LYS A 158 13.23 -14.79 15.62
C LYS A 158 11.88 -14.12 15.40
N PHE A 159 11.84 -12.83 15.10
CA PHE A 159 10.60 -12.06 14.98
C PHE A 159 10.83 -10.81 14.12
N MET A 160 9.79 -10.34 13.46
CA MET A 160 9.77 -9.01 12.90
C MET A 160 9.37 -8.01 13.98
N GLN A 161 10.07 -6.87 13.99
CA GLN A 161 9.74 -5.75 14.84
C GLN A 161 9.41 -4.53 13.98
N MET A 162 8.33 -3.86 14.31
CA MET A 162 8.00 -2.56 13.76
C MET A 162 7.96 -1.54 14.90
N SER A 163 8.65 -0.41 14.71
CA SER A 163 8.63 0.70 15.66
C SER A 163 7.92 1.87 15.02
N VAL A 164 6.90 2.40 15.70
CA VAL A 164 6.06 3.51 15.22
C VAL A 164 6.41 4.77 16.00
N TYR A 165 6.58 5.86 15.28
CA TYR A 165 6.97 7.16 15.80
C TYR A 165 5.92 8.20 15.42
N ASP A 166 5.70 9.17 16.30
CA ASP A 166 4.86 10.34 16.02
C ASP A 166 5.56 11.36 15.09
N GLN A 167 4.93 12.52 14.85
CA GLN A 167 5.54 13.61 14.08
C GLN A 167 6.82 14.18 14.70
N THR A 168 7.02 14.03 16.02
CA THR A 168 8.21 14.50 16.75
C THR A 168 9.38 13.51 16.72
N LYS A 169 9.17 12.34 16.10
CA LYS A 169 10.08 11.17 16.10
C LYS A 169 10.21 10.51 17.46
N THR A 170 9.26 10.74 18.36
CA THR A 170 9.15 10.02 19.63
C THR A 170 8.54 8.65 19.37
N LEU A 171 9.15 7.60 19.92
CA LEU A 171 8.62 6.24 19.82
C LEU A 171 7.29 6.17 20.60
N ILE A 172 6.21 5.78 19.92
CA ILE A 172 4.89 5.65 20.55
C ILE A 172 4.51 4.19 20.80
N THR A 173 4.85 3.30 19.86
CA THR A 173 4.56 1.86 19.99
C THR A 173 5.61 0.99 19.32
N THR A 174 5.73 -0.23 19.83
CA THR A 174 6.49 -1.31 19.20
C THR A 174 5.57 -2.49 18.92
N ILE A 175 5.55 -2.96 17.68
CA ILE A 175 4.77 -4.11 17.24
C ILE A 175 5.73 -5.26 17.00
N VAL A 176 5.46 -6.42 17.60
CA VAL A 176 6.24 -7.64 17.44
C VAL A 176 5.39 -8.71 16.75
N MET A 177 5.89 -9.26 15.66
CA MET A 177 5.24 -10.26 14.82
C MET A 177 6.19 -11.44 14.56
N PRO A 178 5.69 -12.68 14.42
CA PRO A 178 6.53 -13.80 13.99
C PRO A 178 7.00 -13.59 12.54
N ILE A 179 8.20 -14.08 12.18
CA ILE A 179 8.78 -13.96 10.82
C ILE A 179 8.01 -14.81 9.81
N ALA A 180 7.63 -16.02 10.23
CA ALA A 180 6.86 -16.97 9.44
C ALA A 180 6.02 -17.79 10.41
N SER A 181 4.69 -17.70 10.35
CA SER A 181 3.85 -18.65 11.10
C SER A 181 2.43 -18.73 10.58
N VAL A 182 1.97 -19.98 10.49
CA VAL A 182 0.59 -20.47 10.39
C VAL A 182 -0.38 -19.83 11.41
N LYS A 183 0.14 -19.20 12.47
CA LYS A 183 -0.60 -18.37 13.43
C LYS A 183 -0.13 -16.92 13.37
N ASN A 184 -0.73 -16.20 12.44
CA ASN A 184 -0.64 -14.77 12.24
C ASN A 184 -1.09 -14.01 13.51
N ARG A 185 -0.14 -13.58 14.37
CA ARG A 185 -0.38 -12.84 15.62
C ARG A 185 0.58 -11.66 15.70
N ALA A 186 0.12 -10.51 16.18
CA ALA A 186 1.00 -9.41 16.55
C ALA A 186 0.75 -9.00 18.00
N ILE A 187 1.81 -8.66 18.73
CA ILE A 187 1.72 -8.08 20.06
C ILE A 187 2.16 -6.63 19.95
N ILE A 188 1.34 -5.72 20.49
CA ILE A 188 1.58 -4.29 20.47
C ILE A 188 1.98 -3.86 21.88
N PHE A 189 3.12 -3.20 21.98
CA PHE A 189 3.68 -2.63 23.19
C PHE A 189 3.65 -1.10 23.11
N ASP A 190 3.41 -0.43 24.24
CA ASP A 190 3.54 1.01 24.35
C ASP A 190 5.01 1.46 24.37
N ALA A 191 5.23 2.76 24.58
CA ALA A 191 6.56 3.36 24.71
C ALA A 191 7.34 2.85 25.94
N ASN A 192 6.66 2.35 26.98
CA ASN A 192 7.25 1.80 28.20
C ASN A 192 7.52 0.28 28.11
N ASN A 193 7.23 -0.34 26.96
CA ASN A 193 7.24 -1.79 26.74
C ASN A 193 6.17 -2.57 27.52
N GLU A 194 5.10 -1.90 27.95
CA GLU A 194 3.91 -2.55 28.48
C GLU A 194 3.03 -3.02 27.32
N LYS A 195 2.48 -4.23 27.45
CA LYS A 195 1.62 -4.80 26.41
C LYS A 195 0.31 -4.01 26.37
N MET A 196 -0.04 -3.42 25.23
CA MET A 196 -1.29 -2.67 25.02
C MET A 196 -2.39 -3.51 24.39
N HIS A 197 -2.04 -4.22 23.30
CA HIS A 197 -3.03 -4.94 22.49
C HIS A 197 -2.46 -6.21 21.90
N GLU A 198 -3.38 -7.01 21.37
CA GLU A 198 -3.04 -8.23 20.67
C GLU A 198 -3.91 -8.39 19.43
N MET A 199 -3.24 -8.60 18.31
CA MET A 199 -3.84 -8.90 17.02
C MET A 199 -3.79 -10.42 16.80
N LYS A 200 -4.90 -10.99 16.35
CA LYS A 200 -5.00 -12.40 15.96
C LYS A 200 -5.64 -12.49 14.59
N ALA A 201 -5.01 -13.23 13.68
CA ALA A 201 -5.69 -13.62 12.46
C ALA A 201 -6.77 -14.65 12.76
N LYS A 202 -7.87 -14.54 12.02
CA LYS A 202 -9.03 -15.42 12.13
C LYS A 202 -9.06 -16.51 11.08
N SER A 203 -8.43 -16.27 9.92
CA SER A 203 -8.47 -17.20 8.80
C SER A 203 -7.10 -17.29 8.11
N ALA A 204 -6.87 -18.41 7.42
CA ALA A 204 -5.72 -18.58 6.53
C ALA A 204 -5.79 -17.60 5.34
N TYR A 205 -6.98 -17.09 5.02
CA TYR A 205 -7.24 -16.09 3.97
C TYR A 205 -6.86 -14.66 4.37
N GLY A 206 -6.33 -14.47 5.59
CA GLY A 206 -5.71 -13.21 5.99
C GLY A 206 -6.62 -12.25 6.77
N ASP A 207 -7.80 -12.68 7.22
CA ASP A 207 -8.69 -11.87 8.05
C ASP A 207 -8.08 -11.58 9.42
N ILE A 208 -8.24 -10.36 9.91
CA ILE A 208 -7.65 -9.91 11.17
C ILE A 208 -8.69 -9.25 12.05
N ASP A 209 -8.62 -9.55 13.34
CA ASP A 209 -9.15 -8.69 14.38
C ASP A 209 -8.03 -8.22 15.32
N VAL A 210 -8.09 -6.94 15.68
CA VAL A 210 -7.35 -6.39 16.83
C VAL A 210 -8.36 -6.17 17.94
N ASN A 211 -8.09 -6.76 19.10
CA ASN A 211 -8.96 -6.62 20.28
C ASN A 211 -8.18 -5.99 21.43
N ASN A 212 -8.89 -5.28 22.31
CA ASN A 212 -8.36 -4.92 23.62
C ASN A 212 -8.32 -6.15 24.55
N PHE A 213 -7.76 -5.99 25.75
CA PHE A 213 -7.67 -7.10 26.72
C PHE A 213 -9.03 -7.57 27.27
N GLU A 214 -10.04 -6.70 27.22
CA GLU A 214 -11.42 -7.03 27.60
C GLU A 214 -12.17 -7.78 26.48
N GLY A 215 -11.55 -7.99 25.31
CA GLY A 215 -12.14 -8.67 24.17
C GLY A 215 -12.99 -7.79 23.25
N LYS A 216 -13.08 -6.47 23.51
CA LYS A 216 -13.69 -5.49 22.59
C LYS A 216 -12.84 -5.37 21.32
N ARG A 217 -13.48 -5.50 20.17
CA ARG A 217 -12.84 -5.31 18.86
C ARG A 217 -12.56 -3.83 18.60
N LEU A 218 -11.31 -3.55 18.24
CA LEU A 218 -10.79 -2.21 17.98
C LEU A 218 -10.57 -1.94 16.49
N ALA A 219 -10.17 -2.97 15.74
CA ALA A 219 -10.01 -2.88 14.29
C ALA A 219 -10.30 -4.24 13.62
N THR A 220 -10.79 -4.20 12.39
CA THR A 220 -11.12 -5.39 11.61
C THR A 220 -10.72 -5.24 10.15
N TYR A 221 -10.06 -6.26 9.62
CA TYR A 221 -9.81 -6.43 8.19
C TYR A 221 -10.42 -7.75 7.74
N ARG A 222 -11.07 -7.74 6.58
CA ARG A 222 -11.57 -8.94 5.92
C ARG A 222 -11.13 -8.94 4.47
N PHE A 223 -10.55 -10.04 4.03
CA PHE A 223 -10.03 -10.15 2.68
C PHE A 223 -11.18 -10.03 1.65
N GLY A 224 -10.96 -9.20 0.62
CA GLY A 224 -11.94 -8.97 -0.44
C GLY A 224 -13.15 -8.12 -0.06
N MET A 225 -13.29 -7.67 1.18
CA MET A 225 -14.37 -6.77 1.59
C MET A 225 -13.96 -5.31 1.45
N PHE A 226 -14.67 -4.58 0.59
CA PHE A 226 -14.51 -3.14 0.42
C PHE A 226 -15.90 -2.48 0.31
N PRO A 227 -16.37 -1.75 1.35
CA PRO A 227 -17.74 -1.23 1.40
C PRO A 227 -18.11 -0.27 0.27
N TYR A 228 -17.10 0.36 -0.35
CA TYR A 228 -17.28 1.40 -1.37
C TYR A 228 -17.02 0.88 -2.78
N ALA A 229 -17.08 -0.43 -3.02
CA ALA A 229 -16.72 -1.04 -4.31
C ALA A 229 -17.59 -0.55 -5.47
N THR A 230 -18.85 -0.19 -5.20
CA THR A 230 -19.81 0.36 -6.17
C THR A 230 -19.77 1.88 -6.28
N HIS A 231 -18.88 2.56 -5.55
CA HIS A 231 -18.75 4.00 -5.68
C HIS A 231 -17.86 4.30 -6.91
N PRO A 232 -18.22 5.28 -7.77
CA PRO A 232 -17.52 5.53 -9.05
C PRO A 232 -16.00 5.69 -8.93
N ALA A 233 -15.53 6.21 -7.79
CA ALA A 233 -14.10 6.37 -7.51
C ALA A 233 -13.31 5.05 -7.38
N PHE A 234 -13.99 3.92 -7.17
CA PHE A 234 -13.38 2.63 -6.87
C PHE A 234 -13.75 1.52 -7.87
N GLU A 235 -14.78 1.72 -8.69
CA GLU A 235 -15.28 0.70 -9.63
C GLU A 235 -14.23 0.19 -10.61
N ALA A 236 -13.30 1.04 -11.07
CA ALA A 236 -12.31 0.64 -12.06
C ALA A 236 -11.13 -0.14 -11.48
N GLN A 237 -10.99 -0.23 -10.15
CA GLN A 237 -9.91 -0.97 -9.49
C GLN A 237 -10.47 -1.97 -8.47
N ALA A 238 -10.24 -3.25 -8.74
CA ALA A 238 -10.78 -4.35 -7.93
C ALA A 238 -10.00 -4.62 -6.62
N MET A 239 -8.78 -4.10 -6.49
CA MET A 239 -7.89 -4.39 -5.35
C MET A 239 -7.84 -3.20 -4.41
N ASN A 240 -8.92 -2.99 -3.67
CA ASN A 240 -9.01 -1.98 -2.62
C ASN A 240 -9.05 -2.69 -1.27
N THR A 241 -8.31 -2.17 -0.30
CA THR A 241 -8.22 -2.75 1.04
C THR A 241 -8.95 -1.83 2.02
N HIS A 242 -9.90 -2.36 2.77
CA HIS A 242 -10.61 -1.62 3.81
C HIS A 242 -10.36 -2.23 5.19
N VAL A 243 -10.02 -1.37 6.15
CA VAL A 243 -9.98 -1.70 7.57
C VAL A 243 -10.94 -0.80 8.32
N SER A 244 -11.90 -1.40 9.01
CA SER A 244 -12.81 -0.67 9.89
C SER A 244 -12.15 -0.50 11.26
N LEU A 245 -12.18 0.72 11.78
CA LEU A 245 -11.68 1.09 13.10
C LEU A 245 -12.85 1.41 14.04
N ALA A 246 -12.67 1.17 15.34
CA ALA A 246 -13.60 1.64 16.35
C ALA A 246 -13.59 3.18 16.43
N SER A 247 -14.74 3.79 16.72
CA SER A 247 -14.87 5.25 16.77
C SER A 247 -14.08 5.92 17.90
N ASN A 248 -13.79 5.18 18.98
CA ASN A 248 -13.19 5.69 20.20
C ASN A 248 -11.69 5.41 20.33
N LEU A 249 -10.98 5.17 19.21
CA LEU A 249 -9.53 4.97 19.23
C LEU A 249 -8.79 6.27 19.53
N SER A 250 -7.79 6.16 20.39
CA SER A 250 -6.79 7.20 20.64
C SER A 250 -5.95 7.47 19.39
N HIS A 251 -5.28 8.63 19.37
CA HIS A 251 -4.36 8.99 18.28
C HIS A 251 -3.23 7.95 18.09
N ILE A 252 -2.64 7.48 19.20
CA ILE A 252 -1.59 6.45 19.18
C ILE A 252 -2.10 5.15 18.55
N GLU A 253 -3.31 4.71 18.90
CA GLU A 253 -3.91 3.50 18.32
C GLU A 253 -4.13 3.65 16.81
N ARG A 254 -4.63 4.81 16.35
CA ARG A 254 -4.85 5.05 14.91
C ARG A 254 -3.55 4.98 14.11
N LEU A 255 -2.48 5.62 14.58
CA LEU A 255 -1.17 5.56 13.92
C LEU A 255 -0.59 4.14 13.96
N THR A 256 -0.70 3.47 15.10
CA THR A 256 -0.21 2.09 15.28
C THR A 256 -0.93 1.11 14.37
N PHE A 257 -2.26 1.19 14.29
CA PHE A 257 -3.04 0.32 13.42
C PHE A 257 -2.80 0.65 11.94
N THR A 258 -2.60 1.92 11.59
CA THR A 258 -2.19 2.30 10.22
C THR A 258 -0.91 1.59 9.80
N ALA A 259 0.12 1.61 10.65
CA ALA A 259 1.38 0.94 10.37
C ALA A 259 1.24 -0.60 10.31
N LEU A 260 0.50 -1.18 11.27
CA LEU A 260 0.22 -2.61 11.32
C LEU A 260 -0.49 -3.11 10.05
N PHE A 261 -1.60 -2.47 9.68
CA PHE A 261 -2.40 -2.90 8.55
C PHE A 261 -1.74 -2.57 7.21
N TYR A 262 -0.96 -1.49 7.12
CA TYR A 262 -0.10 -1.25 5.96
C TYR A 262 0.87 -2.42 5.75
N TYR A 263 1.62 -2.81 6.78
CA TYR A 263 2.54 -3.95 6.68
C TYR A 263 1.80 -5.24 6.30
N TRP A 264 0.63 -5.47 6.91
CA TRP A 264 -0.16 -6.68 6.66
C TRP A 264 -0.63 -6.78 5.22
N THR A 265 -1.19 -5.70 4.70
CA THR A 265 -1.90 -5.68 3.42
C THR A 265 -0.96 -5.41 2.25
N ALA A 266 0.21 -4.79 2.49
CA ALA A 266 1.23 -4.58 1.47
C ALA A 266 2.18 -5.77 1.27
N ASN A 267 2.19 -6.76 2.18
CA ASN A 267 3.07 -7.94 2.14
C ASN A 267 2.34 -9.28 1.98
N GLN A 268 1.03 -9.28 1.78
CA GLN A 268 0.29 -10.42 1.20
C GLN A 268 0.41 -10.38 -0.33
#